data_AF-A0A844AVQ9-F1
#
_entry.id   AF-A0A844AVQ9-F1
#
_cell.length_a   1.000
_cell.length_b   1.000
_cell.length_c   1.000
_cell.angle_alpha   90.00
_cell.angle_beta   90.00
_cell.angle_gamma   90.00
#
_symmetry.space_group_name_H-M   'P 1'
#
loop_
_entity.id
_entity.type
_entity.pdbx_description
1 polymer ?
#
loop_
_entity_poly.entity_id
_entity_poly.type
_entity_poly.pdbx_seq_one_letter_code
_entity_poly.pdbx_strand_id
1 'polypeptide(L)'
;MRQRLQLIGGVERHQHFYLRPEHKCYFWGEYTPWEFTKGLTWNFSETNRLVADFKAPAFKQQDPDWQRKRDAIERISTAFAGFWKWSALAHQCMLVPVPPSRARPDPLFDDRMTQVLLKIGASTGVALDVREAIVSAGSAPTSHATKKRPKIDELIKTLSLSSVPVNPPKYIYLFDDVLTTGAHFVACSILLKKAFPDAAIVGNFVARCARPAPGSA
;
A
#
# COMPACT_ATOMS: atom_id res chain seq x y z
N MET A 1 0.66 5.70 17.32
CA MET A 1 1.28 5.65 15.97
C MET A 1 2.23 6.84 15.78
N ARG A 2 3.20 6.76 14.86
CA ARG A 2 4.21 7.82 14.64
C ARG A 2 3.57 9.12 14.11
N GLN A 3 4.17 10.28 14.37
CA GLN A 3 3.67 11.59 13.87
C GLN A 3 4.14 11.93 12.45
N ARG A 4 5.03 11.12 11.86
CA ARG A 4 5.56 11.31 10.51
C ARG A 4 5.87 9.97 9.86
N LEU A 5 5.93 9.98 8.53
CA LEU A 5 6.48 8.87 7.76
C LEU A 5 7.98 8.70 8.01
N GLN A 6 8.43 7.46 7.93
CA GLN A 6 9.85 7.09 7.97
C GLN A 6 10.28 6.49 6.64
N LEU A 7 11.46 6.88 6.17
CA LEU A 7 12.09 6.27 5.00
C LEU A 7 12.63 4.88 5.37
N ILE A 8 12.45 3.90 4.49
CA ILE A 8 13.12 2.60 4.58
C ILE A 8 14.63 2.81 4.37
N GLY A 9 15.37 2.78 5.48
CA GLY A 9 16.81 2.94 5.52
C GLY A 9 17.56 1.62 5.34
N GLY A 10 18.88 1.65 5.55
CA GLY A 10 19.71 0.44 5.45
C GLY A 10 19.34 -0.63 6.48
N VAL A 11 18.96 -0.21 7.69
CA VAL A 11 18.59 -1.11 8.79
C VAL A 11 17.30 -1.85 8.48
N GLU A 12 16.28 -1.24 7.88
CA GLU A 12 15.01 -1.92 7.61
C GLU A 12 15.05 -2.74 6.31
N ARG A 13 15.86 -2.29 5.33
CA ARG A 13 15.85 -2.80 3.95
C ARG A 13 16.20 -4.28 3.83
N HIS A 14 16.98 -4.85 4.74
CA HIS A 14 17.26 -6.30 4.75
C HIS A 14 15.98 -7.15 4.89
N GLN A 15 14.92 -6.60 5.48
CA GLN A 15 13.62 -7.28 5.61
C GLN A 15 12.75 -7.15 4.35
N HIS A 16 13.13 -6.27 3.43
CA HIS A 16 12.42 -5.93 2.21
C HIS A 16 13.32 -6.20 1.00
N PHE A 17 13.79 -7.44 0.88
CA PHE A 17 14.90 -7.85 0.02
C PHE A 17 14.73 -7.61 -1.49
N TYR A 18 13.53 -7.29 -1.97
CA TYR A 18 13.34 -6.83 -3.36
C TYR A 18 13.63 -5.34 -3.55
N LEU A 19 13.64 -4.54 -2.47
CA LEU A 19 13.97 -3.12 -2.55
C LEU A 19 15.46 -2.90 -2.83
N ARG A 20 15.75 -1.99 -3.75
CA ARG A 20 17.08 -1.54 -4.15
C ARG A 20 17.32 -0.10 -3.70
N PRO A 21 18.57 0.33 -3.42
CA PRO A 21 18.88 1.63 -2.82
C PRO A 21 18.12 2.84 -3.41
N GLU A 22 17.87 2.83 -4.72
CA GLU A 22 17.13 3.82 -5.48
C GLU A 22 15.63 3.89 -5.14
N HIS A 23 15.04 2.82 -4.61
CA HIS A 23 13.63 2.79 -4.21
C HIS A 23 13.41 3.63 -2.94
N LYS A 24 12.64 4.72 -3.10
CA LYS A 24 12.20 5.60 -2.02
C LYS A 24 10.85 5.10 -1.49
N CYS A 25 10.89 4.35 -0.39
CA CYS A 25 9.71 3.80 0.26
C CYS A 25 9.56 4.37 1.68
N TYR A 26 8.38 4.85 2.01
CA TYR A 26 8.05 5.45 3.30
C TYR A 26 6.98 4.64 4.01
N PHE A 27 7.09 4.47 5.33
CA PHE A 27 6.12 3.73 6.14
C PHE A 27 5.68 4.54 7.36
N TRP A 28 4.46 4.32 7.84
CA TRP A 28 3.92 5.00 9.01
C TRP A 28 4.06 4.18 10.31
N GLY A 29 3.70 2.89 10.27
CA GLY A 29 3.77 1.98 11.42
C GLY A 29 4.56 0.70 11.16
N GLU A 30 4.61 -0.17 12.16
CA GLU A 30 5.27 -1.48 12.07
C GLU A 30 4.25 -2.59 12.31
N TYR A 31 4.11 -3.46 11.31
CA TYR A 31 3.29 -4.65 11.36
C TYR A 31 4.15 -5.86 11.72
N THR A 32 3.80 -6.54 12.80
CA THR A 32 4.49 -7.78 13.20
C THR A 32 3.68 -9.00 12.78
N PRO A 33 4.22 -9.89 11.91
CA PRO A 33 3.52 -11.12 11.52
C PRO A 33 3.28 -12.05 12.70
N TRP A 34 2.19 -12.82 12.64
CA TRP A 34 1.72 -13.69 13.73
C TRP A 34 2.79 -14.70 14.22
N GLU A 35 3.71 -15.11 13.36
CA GLU A 35 4.82 -16.00 13.70
C GLU A 35 5.75 -15.40 14.77
N PHE A 36 5.73 -14.08 14.93
CA PHE A 36 6.64 -13.33 15.80
C PHE A 36 5.93 -12.63 16.98
N THR A 37 4.66 -12.91 17.19
CA THR A 37 3.83 -12.23 18.21
C THR A 37 3.42 -13.13 19.37
N LYS A 38 4.02 -14.34 19.48
CA LYS A 38 3.67 -15.36 20.49
C LYS A 38 2.18 -15.71 20.48
N GLY A 39 1.56 -15.75 19.29
CA GLY A 39 0.16 -16.12 19.10
C GLY A 39 -0.84 -14.96 19.08
N LEU A 40 -0.41 -13.72 19.31
CA LEU A 40 -1.27 -12.54 19.14
C LEU A 40 -1.44 -12.20 17.65
N THR A 41 -2.57 -11.62 17.26
CA THR A 41 -2.84 -11.33 15.84
C THR A 41 -3.04 -9.84 15.62
N TRP A 42 -4.29 -9.40 15.45
CA TRP A 42 -4.66 -7.99 15.36
C TRP A 42 -4.40 -7.25 16.67
N ASN A 43 -4.44 -7.93 17.81
CA ASN A 43 -4.28 -7.37 19.14
C ASN A 43 -2.81 -7.24 19.61
N PHE A 44 -1.83 -7.53 18.76
CA PHE A 44 -0.42 -7.42 19.13
C PHE A 44 0.04 -5.98 19.34
N SER A 45 -0.41 -5.06 18.48
CA SER A 45 -0.01 -3.66 18.51
C SER A 45 -1.11 -2.77 17.93
N GLU A 46 -1.02 -1.47 18.19
CA GLU A 46 -1.90 -0.48 17.57
C GLU A 46 -1.84 -0.52 16.03
N THR A 47 -0.65 -0.73 15.44
CA THR A 47 -0.50 -0.87 13.98
C THR A 47 -1.10 -2.17 13.48
N ASN A 48 -0.89 -3.29 14.18
CA ASN A 48 -1.48 -4.58 13.83
C ASN A 48 -3.01 -4.49 13.81
N ARG A 49 -3.60 -3.82 14.81
CA ARG A 49 -5.04 -3.58 14.88
C ARG A 49 -5.51 -2.72 13.72
N LEU A 50 -4.86 -1.58 13.47
CA LEU A 50 -5.20 -0.70 12.36
C LEU A 50 -5.15 -1.41 11.00
N VAL A 51 -4.10 -2.20 10.76
CA VAL A 51 -3.96 -2.98 9.52
C VAL A 51 -5.05 -4.05 9.42
N ALA A 52 -5.38 -4.72 10.52
CA ALA A 52 -6.46 -5.71 10.54
C ALA A 52 -7.84 -5.09 10.29
N ASP A 53 -8.14 -3.96 10.94
CA ASP A 53 -9.38 -3.19 10.74
C ASP A 53 -9.47 -2.69 9.30
N PHE A 54 -8.36 -2.19 8.74
CA PHE A 54 -8.28 -1.76 7.34
C PHE A 54 -8.52 -2.93 6.37
N LYS A 55 -8.03 -4.12 6.70
CA LYS A 55 -8.21 -5.36 5.91
C LYS A 55 -9.54 -6.06 6.14
N ALA A 56 -10.39 -5.56 7.04
CA ALA A 56 -11.62 -6.26 7.41
C ALA A 56 -12.53 -6.49 6.18
N PRO A 57 -13.08 -7.70 6.02
CA PRO A 57 -14.03 -7.99 4.95
C PRO A 57 -15.37 -7.34 5.33
N ALA A 58 -15.72 -6.23 4.68
CA ALA A 58 -16.98 -5.56 4.94
C ALA A 58 -17.87 -5.65 3.70
N PHE A 59 -18.79 -6.62 3.70
CA PHE A 59 -19.69 -6.87 2.56
C PHE A 59 -20.95 -6.00 2.58
N LYS A 60 -21.35 -5.53 3.77
CA LYS A 60 -22.56 -4.71 3.99
C LYS A 60 -22.33 -3.71 5.11
N GLN A 61 -23.05 -2.58 5.08
CA GLN A 61 -22.91 -1.51 6.08
C GLN A 61 -23.31 -1.92 7.50
N GLN A 62 -24.14 -2.95 7.63
CA GLN A 62 -24.64 -3.48 8.90
C GLN A 62 -23.64 -4.42 9.59
N ASP A 63 -22.57 -4.81 8.91
CA ASP A 63 -21.52 -5.67 9.45
C ASP A 63 -20.72 -4.90 10.52
N PRO A 64 -20.54 -5.43 11.75
CA PRO A 64 -19.64 -4.81 12.74
C PRO A 64 -18.25 -4.49 12.20
N ASP A 65 -17.77 -5.25 11.22
CA ASP A 65 -16.49 -5.07 10.55
C ASP A 65 -16.46 -3.83 9.64
N TRP A 66 -17.63 -3.38 9.17
CA TRP A 66 -17.76 -2.22 8.31
C TRP A 66 -17.39 -0.92 9.02
N GLN A 67 -17.86 -0.73 10.26
CA GLN A 67 -17.52 0.46 11.03
C GLN A 67 -16.01 0.52 11.32
N ARG A 68 -15.42 -0.60 11.76
CA ARG A 68 -13.97 -0.70 11.99
C ARG A 68 -13.17 -0.37 10.73
N LYS A 69 -13.59 -0.89 9.57
CA LYS A 69 -12.94 -0.58 8.29
C LYS A 69 -13.02 0.89 7.93
N ARG A 70 -14.19 1.52 8.11
CA ARG A 70 -14.37 2.96 7.86
C ARG A 70 -13.51 3.82 8.78
N ASP A 71 -13.47 3.49 10.06
CA ASP A 71 -12.64 4.19 11.04
C ASP A 71 -11.16 4.06 10.69
N ALA A 72 -10.72 2.88 10.23
CA ALA A 72 -9.37 2.66 9.74
C ALA A 72 -9.06 3.49 8.48
N ILE A 73 -9.96 3.52 7.49
CA ILE A 73 -9.83 4.35 6.28
C ILE A 73 -9.70 5.83 6.66
N GLU A 74 -10.60 6.32 7.52
CA GLU A 74 -10.60 7.72 7.97
C GLU A 74 -9.27 8.05 8.64
N ARG A 75 -8.88 7.23 9.62
CA ARG A 75 -7.64 7.40 10.38
C ARG A 75 -6.40 7.41 9.49
N ILE A 76 -6.33 6.54 8.49
CA ILE A 76 -5.21 6.52 7.52
C ILE A 76 -5.26 7.78 6.66
N SER A 77 -6.42 8.16 6.13
CA SER A 77 -6.54 9.36 5.29
C SER A 77 -6.17 10.64 6.04
N THR A 78 -6.62 10.82 7.28
CA THR A 78 -6.27 11.99 8.10
C THR A 78 -4.77 12.08 8.33
N ALA A 79 -4.13 10.95 8.64
CA ALA A 79 -2.67 10.92 8.85
C ALA A 79 -1.92 11.27 7.56
N PHE A 80 -2.25 10.62 6.44
CA PHE A 80 -1.57 10.84 5.17
C PHE A 80 -1.86 12.20 4.52
N ALA A 81 -2.98 12.84 4.86
CA ALA A 81 -3.24 14.23 4.52
C ALA A 81 -2.20 15.18 5.14
N GLY A 82 -1.67 14.87 6.32
CA GLY A 82 -0.66 15.66 7.01
C GLY A 82 0.80 15.32 6.69
N PHE A 83 1.08 14.17 6.04
CA PHE A 83 2.46 13.72 5.83
C PHE A 83 3.16 14.32 4.61
N TRP A 84 2.40 14.88 3.68
CA TRP A 84 2.93 15.50 2.47
C TRP A 84 2.34 16.90 2.28
N LYS A 85 3.09 17.77 1.59
CA LYS A 85 2.63 19.12 1.22
C LYS A 85 1.79 19.05 -0.06
N TRP A 86 0.60 18.46 0.04
CA TRP A 86 -0.25 18.13 -1.12
C TRP A 86 -0.58 19.34 -2.01
N SER A 87 -0.85 20.51 -1.43
CA SER A 87 -1.10 21.75 -2.18
C SER A 87 0.06 22.15 -3.11
N ALA A 88 1.30 21.87 -2.72
CA ALA A 88 2.48 22.13 -3.54
C ALA A 88 2.78 21.02 -4.56
N LEU A 89 2.27 19.81 -4.34
CA LEU A 89 2.59 18.62 -5.13
C LEU A 89 1.53 18.31 -6.19
N ALA A 90 0.27 18.67 -5.96
CA ALA A 90 -0.88 18.17 -6.72
C ALA A 90 -0.75 18.30 -8.25
N HIS A 91 -0.24 19.43 -8.74
CA HIS A 91 -0.09 19.68 -10.17
C HIS A 91 1.03 18.87 -10.84
N GLN A 92 1.86 18.19 -10.06
CA GLN A 92 3.03 17.45 -10.55
C GLN A 92 2.98 15.96 -10.17
N CYS A 93 1.97 15.53 -9.42
CA CYS A 93 1.91 14.18 -8.90
C CYS A 93 0.62 13.44 -9.25
N MET A 94 0.77 12.14 -9.47
CA MET A 94 -0.31 11.18 -9.55
C MET A 94 -0.25 10.26 -8.32
N LEU A 95 -1.39 10.02 -7.68
CA LEU A 95 -1.53 9.10 -6.55
C LEU A 95 -2.13 7.80 -7.06
N VAL A 96 -1.44 6.69 -6.84
CA VAL A 96 -1.81 5.37 -7.36
C VAL A 96 -1.94 4.39 -6.20
N PRO A 97 -3.11 3.77 -5.98
CA PRO A 97 -3.21 2.64 -5.07
C PRO A 97 -2.61 1.40 -5.76
N VAL A 98 -1.86 0.59 -5.00
CA VAL A 98 -1.51 -0.77 -5.43
C VAL A 98 -2.82 -1.55 -5.55
N PRO A 99 -3.06 -2.25 -6.68
CA PRO A 99 -4.34 -2.93 -6.87
C PRO A 99 -4.51 -4.08 -5.88
N PRO A 100 -5.74 -4.34 -5.42
CA PRO A 100 -6.04 -5.57 -4.70
C PRO A 100 -5.83 -6.78 -5.62
N SER A 101 -5.75 -7.97 -5.04
CA SER A 101 -5.57 -9.21 -5.81
C SER A 101 -6.77 -9.58 -6.67
N ARG A 102 -7.96 -9.02 -6.39
CA ARG A 102 -9.20 -9.24 -7.15
C ARG A 102 -9.36 -8.17 -8.22
N ALA A 103 -9.91 -8.56 -9.37
CA ALA A 103 -10.22 -7.63 -10.44
C ALA A 103 -11.47 -6.79 -10.09
N ARG A 104 -11.60 -5.60 -10.69
CA ARG A 104 -12.68 -4.64 -10.43
C ARG A 104 -14.11 -5.19 -10.59
N PRO A 105 -14.42 -6.10 -11.55
CA PRO A 105 -15.74 -6.71 -11.65
C PRO A 105 -16.08 -7.72 -10.55
N ASP A 106 -15.11 -8.14 -9.73
CA ASP A 106 -15.34 -9.10 -8.65
C ASP A 106 -16.22 -8.45 -7.56
N PRO A 107 -17.33 -9.09 -7.13
CA PRO A 107 -18.20 -8.54 -6.07
C PRO A 107 -17.48 -8.31 -4.73
N LEU A 108 -16.34 -8.96 -4.54
CA LEU A 108 -15.51 -8.86 -3.35
C LEU A 108 -14.23 -8.03 -3.61
N PHE A 109 -14.23 -7.22 -4.68
CA PHE A 109 -13.22 -6.19 -4.93
C PHE A 109 -13.15 -5.20 -3.77
N ASP A 110 -11.94 -4.78 -3.42
CA ASP A 110 -11.71 -3.94 -2.24
C ASP A 110 -10.93 -2.69 -2.64
N ASP A 111 -11.65 -1.58 -2.74
CA ASP A 111 -11.15 -0.27 -3.16
C ASP A 111 -10.69 0.61 -1.98
N ARG A 112 -10.48 0.02 -0.79
CA ARG A 112 -10.15 0.77 0.44
C ARG A 112 -9.01 1.77 0.30
N MET A 113 -7.96 1.44 -0.47
CA MET A 113 -6.83 2.36 -0.67
C MET A 113 -7.25 3.52 -1.58
N THR A 114 -8.04 3.26 -2.62
CA THR A 114 -8.66 4.31 -3.43
C THR A 114 -9.51 5.24 -2.56
N GLN A 115 -10.32 4.70 -1.65
CA GLN A 115 -11.10 5.50 -0.70
C GLN A 115 -10.22 6.37 0.21
N VAL A 116 -9.11 5.85 0.72
CA VAL A 116 -8.11 6.62 1.49
C VAL A 116 -7.60 7.81 0.67
N LEU A 117 -7.19 7.57 -0.59
CA LEU A 117 -6.60 8.62 -1.43
C LEU A 117 -7.61 9.72 -1.79
N LEU A 118 -8.85 9.34 -2.09
CA LEU A 118 -9.92 10.31 -2.33
C LEU A 118 -10.21 11.17 -1.09
N LYS A 119 -10.21 10.54 0.10
CA LYS A 119 -10.37 11.26 1.38
C LYS A 119 -9.23 12.20 1.68
N ILE A 120 -7.98 11.87 1.34
CA ILE A 120 -6.86 12.80 1.48
C ILE A 120 -7.12 14.09 0.68
N GLY A 121 -7.59 13.98 -0.56
CA GLY A 121 -7.95 15.14 -1.38
C GLY A 121 -9.07 15.98 -0.73
N ALA A 122 -10.13 15.32 -0.28
CA ALA A 122 -11.25 15.96 0.40
C ALA A 122 -10.82 16.69 1.69
N SER A 123 -10.02 16.04 2.56
CA SER A 123 -9.56 16.61 3.83
C SER A 123 -8.57 17.77 3.65
N THR A 124 -7.82 17.79 2.56
CA THR A 124 -6.87 18.88 2.27
C THR A 124 -7.50 20.01 1.45
N GLY A 125 -8.69 19.81 0.88
CA GLY A 125 -9.29 20.75 -0.08
C GLY A 125 -8.52 20.85 -1.40
N VAL A 126 -7.67 19.85 -1.71
CA VAL A 126 -6.82 19.84 -2.89
C VAL A 126 -7.34 18.81 -3.89
N ALA A 127 -7.48 19.21 -5.15
CA ALA A 127 -7.81 18.30 -6.24
C ALA A 127 -6.60 17.41 -6.56
N LEU A 128 -6.57 16.20 -6.00
CA LEU A 128 -5.52 15.22 -6.23
C LEU A 128 -5.85 14.33 -7.42
N ASP A 129 -4.87 14.08 -8.29
CA ASP A 129 -4.98 13.12 -9.40
C ASP A 129 -4.84 11.68 -8.85
N VAL A 130 -5.96 11.11 -8.40
CA VAL A 130 -6.04 9.74 -7.89
C VAL A 130 -6.47 8.80 -9.02
N ARG A 131 -5.61 7.82 -9.34
CA ARG A 131 -5.86 6.88 -10.43
C ARG A 131 -5.52 5.46 -10.03
N GLU A 132 -6.45 4.54 -10.27
CA GLU A 132 -6.16 3.11 -10.29
C GLU A 132 -5.41 2.75 -11.58
N ALA A 133 -4.18 3.26 -11.67
CA ALA A 133 -3.35 3.19 -12.89
C ALA A 133 -2.90 1.76 -13.22
N ILE A 134 -3.07 0.84 -12.28
CA ILE A 134 -2.67 -0.56 -12.36
C ILE A 134 -3.87 -1.40 -11.93
N VAL A 135 -4.16 -2.46 -12.66
CA VAL A 135 -5.18 -3.45 -12.31
C VAL A 135 -4.56 -4.84 -12.23
N SER A 136 -5.14 -5.68 -11.36
CA SER A 136 -4.79 -7.10 -11.28
C SER A 136 -5.73 -7.93 -12.16
N ALA A 137 -5.19 -8.95 -12.82
CA ALA A 137 -5.95 -9.92 -13.59
C ALA A 137 -6.80 -10.88 -12.73
N GLY A 138 -6.75 -10.79 -11.39
CA GLY A 138 -7.55 -11.63 -10.50
C GLY A 138 -7.04 -13.08 -10.35
N SER A 139 -6.00 -13.45 -11.07
CA SER A 139 -5.49 -14.83 -11.20
C SER A 139 -4.21 -15.11 -10.39
N ALA A 140 -3.79 -14.18 -9.53
CA ALA A 140 -2.63 -14.41 -8.70
C ALA A 140 -2.90 -15.59 -7.76
N PRO A 141 -2.05 -16.65 -7.75
CA PRO A 141 -2.22 -17.75 -6.81
C PRO A 141 -2.21 -17.18 -5.40
N THR A 142 -3.27 -17.48 -4.63
CA THR A 142 -3.39 -17.05 -3.24
C THR A 142 -2.13 -17.46 -2.48
N SER A 143 -1.42 -16.47 -1.96
CA SER A 143 -0.13 -16.63 -1.25
C SER A 143 -0.25 -17.45 0.04
N HIS A 144 -1.46 -17.90 0.40
CA HIS A 144 -1.73 -18.83 1.49
C HIS A 144 -1.57 -20.31 1.11
N ALA A 145 -1.53 -20.68 -0.18
CA ALA A 145 -1.52 -22.08 -0.62
C ALA A 145 -0.15 -22.59 -1.10
N THR A 146 0.84 -21.72 -1.28
CA THR A 146 2.18 -22.13 -1.77
C THR A 146 3.29 -21.53 -0.91
N LYS A 147 4.17 -22.38 -0.36
CA LYS A 147 5.38 -21.97 0.38
C LYS A 147 6.41 -21.21 -0.48
N LYS A 148 6.17 -21.08 -1.80
CA LYS A 148 7.00 -20.30 -2.73
C LYS A 148 6.32 -18.97 -3.03
N ARG A 149 6.83 -17.88 -2.45
CA ARG A 149 6.43 -16.52 -2.84
C ARG A 149 6.75 -16.30 -4.33
N PRO A 150 5.80 -15.78 -5.13
CA PRO A 150 6.02 -15.59 -6.57
C PRO A 150 7.19 -14.64 -6.84
N LYS A 151 7.93 -14.92 -7.92
CA LYS A 151 9.01 -14.05 -8.40
C LYS A 151 8.41 -12.74 -8.95
N ILE A 152 9.20 -11.65 -8.96
CA ILE A 152 8.75 -10.36 -9.50
C ILE A 152 8.16 -10.51 -10.91
N ASP A 153 8.78 -11.30 -11.78
CA ASP A 153 8.32 -11.49 -13.16
C ASP A 153 6.94 -12.17 -13.24
N GLU A 154 6.62 -13.06 -12.30
CA GLU A 154 5.30 -13.70 -12.21
C GLU A 154 4.25 -12.70 -11.74
N LEU A 155 4.59 -11.85 -10.75
CA LEU A 155 3.70 -10.78 -10.30
C LEU A 155 3.41 -9.79 -11.44
N ILE A 156 4.41 -9.36 -12.19
CA ILE A 156 4.24 -8.42 -13.31
C ILE A 156 3.26 -8.98 -14.36
N LYS A 157 3.31 -10.29 -14.64
CA LYS A 157 2.38 -10.93 -15.60
C LYS A 157 0.91 -10.86 -15.17
N THR A 158 0.64 -10.68 -13.88
CA THR A 158 -0.73 -10.53 -13.35
C THR A 158 -1.21 -9.09 -13.31
N LEU A 159 -0.36 -8.13 -13.68
CA LEU A 159 -0.64 -6.70 -13.61
C LEU A 159 -0.69 -6.09 -15.02
N SER A 160 -1.61 -5.15 -15.21
CA SER A 160 -1.67 -4.34 -16.43
C SER A 160 -1.97 -2.88 -16.10
N LEU A 161 -1.58 -1.98 -17.01
CA LEU A 161 -1.89 -0.57 -16.89
C LEU A 161 -3.36 -0.32 -17.27
N SER A 162 -3.99 0.60 -16.54
CA SER A 162 -5.33 1.10 -16.82
C SER A 162 -5.34 2.61 -16.59
N SER A 163 -6.15 3.36 -17.33
CA SER A 163 -6.43 4.79 -17.03
C SER A 163 -5.19 5.67 -16.76
N VAL A 164 -4.25 5.72 -17.72
CA VAL A 164 -3.07 6.60 -17.64
C VAL A 164 -3.37 8.01 -18.18
N PRO A 165 -2.88 9.09 -17.55
CA PRO A 165 -3.03 10.45 -18.08
C PRO A 165 -2.24 10.64 -19.39
N VAL A 166 -2.72 11.57 -20.23
CA VAL A 166 -2.02 11.99 -21.46
C VAL A 166 -0.71 12.71 -21.12
N ASN A 167 -0.72 13.53 -20.07
CA ASN A 167 0.47 14.24 -19.59
C ASN A 167 1.16 13.41 -18.50
N PRO A 168 2.46 13.12 -18.63
CA PRO A 168 3.19 12.32 -17.66
C PRO A 168 3.39 13.09 -16.35
N PRO A 169 3.13 12.49 -15.18
CA PRO A 169 3.40 13.14 -13.90
C PRO A 169 4.90 13.16 -13.61
N LYS A 170 5.37 14.18 -12.86
CA LYS A 170 6.74 14.22 -12.36
C LYS A 170 6.96 13.23 -11.22
N TYR A 171 5.94 13.04 -10.38
CA TYR A 171 5.98 12.14 -9.23
C TYR A 171 4.80 11.16 -9.28
N ILE A 172 5.06 9.90 -8.96
CA ILE A 172 4.02 8.91 -8.74
C ILE A 172 4.12 8.42 -7.30
N TYR A 173 3.11 8.74 -6.50
CA TYR A 173 3.01 8.26 -5.13
C TYR A 173 2.20 6.96 -5.14
N LEU A 174 2.89 5.84 -4.94
CA LEU A 174 2.30 4.49 -4.94
C LEU A 174 1.97 4.08 -3.50
N PHE A 175 0.71 3.73 -3.23
CA PHE A 175 0.21 3.46 -1.88
C PHE A 175 -0.22 2.01 -1.69
N ASP A 176 0.20 1.41 -0.58
CA ASP A 176 -0.19 0.04 -0.20
C ASP A 176 -0.36 -0.08 1.32
N ASP A 177 -0.97 -1.16 1.78
CA ASP A 177 -1.18 -1.39 3.20
C ASP A 177 0.15 -1.68 3.93
N VAL A 178 0.80 -2.80 3.61
CA VAL A 178 1.95 -3.32 4.34
C VAL A 178 3.08 -3.62 3.36
N LEU A 179 4.21 -2.94 3.54
CA LEU A 179 5.44 -3.31 2.85
C LEU A 179 6.00 -4.62 3.44
N THR A 180 5.86 -5.72 2.71
CA THR A 180 6.37 -7.04 3.13
C THR A 180 7.78 -7.32 2.59
N THR A 181 7.93 -7.96 1.44
CA THR A 181 9.24 -8.18 0.79
C THR A 181 9.63 -7.04 -0.15
N GLY A 182 8.67 -6.20 -0.52
CA GLY A 182 8.80 -5.18 -1.56
C GLY A 182 8.43 -5.66 -2.97
N ALA A 183 8.08 -6.93 -3.17
CA ALA A 183 7.83 -7.49 -4.50
C ALA A 183 6.70 -6.75 -5.27
N HIS A 184 5.56 -6.51 -4.62
CA HIS A 184 4.42 -5.81 -5.22
C HIS A 184 4.76 -4.38 -5.62
N PHE A 185 5.42 -3.64 -4.72
CA PHE A 185 5.91 -2.31 -5.00
C PHE A 185 6.84 -2.28 -6.21
N VAL A 186 7.82 -3.19 -6.27
CA VAL A 186 8.79 -3.25 -7.38
C VAL A 186 8.09 -3.63 -8.69
N ALA A 187 7.18 -4.60 -8.68
CA ALA A 187 6.42 -4.99 -9.87
C ALA A 187 5.58 -3.82 -10.41
N CYS A 188 4.85 -3.13 -9.54
CA CYS A 188 4.09 -1.93 -9.90
C CYS A 188 4.99 -0.80 -10.40
N SER A 189 6.13 -0.57 -9.73
CA SER A 189 7.11 0.44 -10.10
C SER A 189 7.69 0.16 -11.49
N ILE A 190 8.03 -1.08 -11.81
CA ILE A 190 8.51 -1.48 -13.15
C ILE A 190 7.44 -1.18 -14.20
N LEU A 191 6.18 -1.54 -13.93
CA LEU A 191 5.08 -1.32 -14.86
C LEU A 191 4.82 0.17 -15.10
N LEU A 192 4.79 0.98 -14.04
CA LEU A 192 4.64 2.43 -14.13
C LEU A 192 5.81 3.10 -14.84
N LYS A 193 7.05 2.65 -14.61
CA LYS A 193 8.24 3.16 -15.31
C LYS A 193 8.24 2.88 -16.81
N LYS A 194 7.54 1.84 -17.28
CA LYS A 194 7.37 1.61 -18.72
C LYS A 194 6.50 2.69 -19.37
N ALA A 195 5.47 3.17 -18.68
CA ALA A 195 4.60 4.23 -19.17
C ALA A 195 5.13 5.64 -18.87
N PHE A 196 5.84 5.81 -17.75
CA PHE A 196 6.37 7.08 -17.29
C PHE A 196 7.86 6.96 -16.94
N PRO A 197 8.76 6.86 -17.94
CA PRO A 197 10.19 6.64 -17.70
C PRO A 197 10.84 7.68 -16.78
N ASP A 198 10.41 8.93 -16.91
CA ASP A 198 11.00 10.07 -16.19
C ASP A 198 10.36 10.33 -14.81
N ALA A 199 9.19 9.74 -14.54
CA ALA A 199 8.47 9.99 -13.29
C ALA A 199 9.19 9.36 -12.09
N ALA A 200 9.42 10.13 -11.03
CA ALA A 200 9.96 9.59 -9.79
C ALA A 200 8.87 8.83 -9.01
N ILE A 201 9.11 7.55 -8.69
CA ILE A 201 8.16 6.71 -7.97
C ILE A 201 8.50 6.71 -6.48
N VAL A 202 7.50 7.00 -5.64
CA VAL A 202 7.61 7.06 -4.18
C VAL A 202 6.60 6.09 -3.56
N GLY A 203 7.09 5.06 -2.87
CA GLY A 203 6.24 4.11 -2.16
C GLY A 203 5.78 4.65 -0.81
N ASN A 204 4.51 4.46 -0.47
CA ASN A 204 3.87 4.96 0.74
C ASN A 204 3.06 3.83 1.38
N PHE A 205 3.41 3.46 2.62
CA PHE A 205 2.85 2.28 3.28
C PHE A 205 2.26 2.63 4.63
N VAL A 206 1.08 2.09 4.95
CA VAL A 206 0.49 2.20 6.29
C VAL A 206 1.43 1.56 7.31
N ALA A 207 2.05 0.43 6.95
CA ALA A 207 3.06 -0.20 7.77
C ALA A 207 4.17 -0.85 6.95
N ARG A 208 5.33 -1.06 7.58
CA ARG A 208 6.30 -2.06 7.11
C ARG A 208 6.14 -3.34 7.91
N CYS A 209 6.44 -4.48 7.31
CA CYS A 209 6.64 -5.72 8.04
C CYS A 209 7.92 -5.60 8.87
N ALA A 210 7.82 -5.81 10.19
CA ALA A 210 8.92 -5.86 11.12
C ALA A 210 9.03 -7.28 11.69
N ARG A 211 10.18 -7.92 11.48
CA ARG A 211 10.53 -9.21 12.07
C ARG A 211 11.59 -8.97 13.15
N PRO A 212 11.42 -9.51 14.37
CA PRO A 212 12.43 -9.45 15.41
C PRO A 212 13.74 -10.08 14.92
N ALA A 213 14.86 -9.69 15.52
CA ALA A 213 16.13 -10.35 15.28
C ALA A 213 16.03 -11.83 15.71
N PRO A 214 16.74 -12.75 15.03
CA PRO A 214 16.84 -14.13 15.51
C PRO A 214 17.30 -14.15 16.97
N GLY A 215 16.51 -14.76 17.87
CA GLY A 215 16.86 -14.92 19.28
C GLY A 215 16.31 -13.87 20.27
N SER A 216 15.48 -12.92 19.82
CA SER A 216 14.87 -11.92 20.71
C SER A 216 13.40 -12.22 21.10
N ALA A 217 12.99 -13.49 21.07
CA ALA A 217 11.63 -13.94 21.42
C ALA A 217 11.61 -14.67 22.76
#